data_AF-A0A935FGS8-F1
#
_entry.id   AF-A0A935FGS8-F1
#
_cell.length_a   1.000
_cell.length_b   1.000
_cell.length_c   1.000
_cell.angle_alpha   90.00
_cell.angle_beta   90.00
_cell.angle_gamma   90.00
#
_symmetry.space_group_name_H-M   'P 1'
#
loop_
_entity.id
_entity.type
_entity.pdbx_description
1 polymer ?
#
loop_
_entity_poly.entity_id
_entity_poly.type
_entity_poly.pdbx_seq_one_letter_code
_entity_poly.pdbx_strand_id
1 'polypeptide(L)'
;MRPNERDRPGGGLRSPRHPRGRRRTALLILALALSTRLAQAERTALLELDLESGTQRRIDQRAGSALDDALDAVLGETGGGFTTADLARLAAALRRELRQAHSGSAARLLLFLYPGRISRSRLADLPEVLVDTDLLLDPCRRTVCREAIAEQLEVFGRALRQTLGRTRSARLHFQSVTVRAVSDAGARSFDAYRFTADQVLAAAARGGGRRLLDELERAEAGYEREMAQAIARRAQLRRVALTQTPQVARTEGRLAVELEFRSDRVRYESDVLAALAAATEALQGSSLTPAQVDLTAVALIRLRTTERRRFRCGAEPLRLWLAGRLSAAELWGTYLRGDEPADAARLTFDGDEGTGSAAEEGPDRSGELLAAHAEPLLACLRDEAARNTRLRGVTLELRLAPSGRAERVEVEEREASARLRQCLRAAVATIPFQGREGAPRVIRYPMYIQR
;
A
#
# COMPACT_ATOMS: atom_id res chain seq x y z
N MET A 1 43.73 79.30 -6.67
CA MET A 1 44.60 78.91 -5.55
C MET A 1 45.22 77.56 -5.86
N ARG A 2 46.46 77.57 -6.37
CA ARG A 2 47.47 76.53 -6.14
C ARG A 2 47.99 76.69 -4.68
N PRO A 3 48.72 75.74 -4.05
CA PRO A 3 49.63 74.78 -4.72
C PRO A 3 49.65 73.35 -4.09
N ASN A 4 50.10 72.33 -4.82
CA ASN A 4 51.44 71.68 -4.73
C ASN A 4 51.59 70.75 -3.51
N GLU A 5 52.42 69.72 -3.47
CA GLU A 5 53.39 69.05 -4.34
C GLU A 5 53.67 67.72 -3.61
N ARG A 6 53.75 66.59 -4.31
CA ARG A 6 55.01 65.88 -4.58
C ARG A 6 55.93 65.74 -3.36
N ASP A 7 56.21 64.51 -2.94
CA ASP A 7 57.50 63.88 -3.28
C ASP A 7 57.62 62.42 -2.79
N ARG A 8 58.07 61.57 -3.73
CA ARG A 8 58.79 60.30 -3.47
C ARG A 8 60.28 60.64 -3.32
N PRO A 9 61.08 59.93 -2.52
CA PRO A 9 61.79 58.73 -3.00
C PRO A 9 61.85 57.61 -1.93
N GLY A 10 61.97 56.32 -2.24
CA GLY A 10 63.12 55.68 -2.89
C GLY A 10 64.12 55.20 -1.83
N GLY A 11 64.13 53.91 -1.50
CA GLY A 11 65.09 53.37 -0.53
C GLY A 11 65.00 51.88 -0.24
N GLY A 12 65.72 51.07 -1.02
CA GLY A 12 66.50 49.93 -0.53
C GLY A 12 65.77 48.75 0.13
N LEU A 13 65.19 47.87 -0.70
CA LEU A 13 64.92 46.49 -0.29
C LEU A 13 66.23 45.72 -0.10
N ARG A 14 66.66 45.57 1.15
CA ARG A 14 67.50 44.45 1.59
C ARG A 14 66.61 43.40 2.24
N SER A 15 66.49 42.24 1.60
CA SER A 15 66.27 40.97 2.32
C SER A 15 67.57 40.64 3.08
N PRO A 16 67.53 40.05 4.30
CA PRO A 16 67.19 38.63 4.38
C PRO A 16 66.56 38.11 5.70
N ARG A 17 66.09 36.84 5.61
CA ARG A 17 65.98 35.80 6.67
C ARG A 17 64.77 35.83 7.64
N HIS A 18 63.82 34.94 7.31
CA HIS A 18 63.04 34.01 8.15
C HIS A 18 63.57 33.69 9.57
N PRO A 19 62.79 33.04 10.49
CA PRO A 19 61.43 32.45 10.36
C PRO A 19 60.51 32.75 11.57
N ARG A 20 59.33 32.09 11.60
CA ARG A 20 58.45 31.83 12.76
C ARG A 20 57.22 32.72 12.88
N GLY A 21 56.22 32.37 12.08
CA GLY A 21 54.83 32.79 12.29
C GLY A 21 53.82 31.69 11.94
N ARG A 22 54.18 30.40 12.04
CA ARG A 22 53.33 29.22 11.79
C ARG A 22 52.04 29.14 12.65
N ARG A 23 51.73 30.16 13.46
CA ARG A 23 50.54 30.19 14.34
C ARG A 23 49.32 30.89 13.74
N ARG A 24 49.45 31.65 12.65
CA ARG A 24 48.29 32.36 12.05
C ARG A 24 47.58 31.57 10.93
N THR A 25 48.27 30.69 10.22
CA THR A 25 47.64 29.78 9.24
C THR A 25 46.95 28.58 9.88
N ALA A 26 47.41 28.12 11.04
CA ALA A 26 46.74 27.04 11.76
C ALA A 26 45.36 27.46 12.28
N LEU A 27 45.17 28.72 12.68
CA LEU A 27 43.91 29.22 13.22
C LEU A 27 42.86 29.47 12.14
N LEU A 28 43.26 29.84 10.92
CA LEU A 28 42.35 29.98 9.79
C LEU A 28 41.92 28.63 9.22
N ILE A 29 42.80 27.62 9.22
CA ILE A 29 42.45 26.24 8.84
C ILE A 29 41.61 25.57 9.93
N LEU A 30 41.85 25.84 11.22
CA LEU A 30 41.00 25.34 12.29
C LEU A 30 39.61 26.01 12.28
N ALA A 31 39.52 27.29 11.93
CA ALA A 31 38.23 27.97 11.76
C ALA A 31 37.48 27.47 10.51
N LEU A 32 38.17 27.23 9.38
CA LEU A 32 37.56 26.60 8.19
C LEU A 32 37.17 25.14 8.44
N ALA A 33 37.97 24.37 9.19
CA ALA A 33 37.67 22.98 9.57
C ALA A 33 36.63 22.86 10.70
N LEU A 34 36.41 23.91 11.50
CA LEU A 34 35.26 23.98 12.41
C LEU A 34 33.98 24.40 11.69
N SER A 35 34.04 25.19 10.61
CA SER A 35 32.87 25.54 9.80
C SER A 35 32.44 24.46 8.80
N THR A 36 33.27 23.44 8.54
CA THR A 36 32.88 22.24 7.78
C THR A 36 32.39 21.08 8.65
N ARG A 37 32.10 21.32 9.95
CA ARG A 37 30.96 20.66 10.59
C ARG A 37 29.66 21.24 10.01
N LEU A 38 29.53 21.10 8.69
CA LEU A 38 28.29 21.19 7.96
C LEU A 38 27.33 20.26 8.67
N ALA A 39 26.24 20.87 9.15
CA ALA A 39 25.16 20.20 9.83
C ALA A 39 24.78 18.93 9.05
N GLN A 40 25.18 17.77 9.58
CA GLN A 40 24.54 16.51 9.24
C GLN A 40 23.06 16.74 9.55
N ALA A 41 22.27 16.81 8.48
CA ALA A 41 20.82 16.83 8.60
C ALA A 41 20.41 15.49 9.22
N GLU A 42 20.18 15.50 10.54
CA GLU A 42 19.66 14.33 11.22
C GLU A 42 18.25 14.03 10.68
N ARG A 43 18.16 12.91 9.95
CA ARG A 43 16.93 12.33 9.42
C ARG A 43 15.86 12.20 10.53
N THR A 44 14.58 12.41 10.22
CA THR A 44 13.46 11.96 11.07
C THR A 44 13.47 10.44 11.09
N ALA A 45 13.93 9.84 12.19
CA ALA A 45 13.99 8.40 12.33
C ALA A 45 12.58 7.82 12.56
N LEU A 46 12.21 6.78 11.82
CA LEU A 46 11.22 5.81 12.22
C LEU A 46 11.67 5.21 13.55
N LEU A 47 10.86 5.37 14.59
CA LEU A 47 11.13 4.86 15.93
C LEU A 47 10.20 3.71 16.25
N GLU A 48 10.77 2.68 16.83
CA GLU A 48 10.10 1.65 17.60
C GLU A 48 10.48 1.89 19.06
N LEU A 49 9.49 2.00 19.93
CA LEU A 49 9.71 2.09 21.36
C LEU A 49 9.03 0.91 22.03
N ASP A 50 9.83 0.07 22.66
CA ASP A 50 9.34 -1.00 23.53
C ASP A 50 9.21 -0.43 24.96
N LEU A 51 7.98 -0.43 25.49
CA LEU A 51 7.72 0.06 26.84
C LEU A 51 8.17 -0.91 27.93
N GLU A 52 8.24 -2.21 27.65
CA GLU A 52 8.59 -3.26 28.60
C GLU A 52 10.09 -3.28 28.83
N SER A 53 10.86 -3.47 27.76
CA SER A 53 12.33 -3.46 27.82
C SER A 53 12.89 -2.05 28.02
N GLY A 54 12.07 -1.02 27.84
CA GLY A 54 12.50 0.36 27.87
C GLY A 54 13.24 0.79 26.60
N THR A 55 13.48 -0.13 25.67
CA THR A 55 14.39 0.06 24.54
C THR A 55 13.76 0.89 23.43
N GLN A 56 14.56 1.78 22.87
CA GLN A 56 14.20 2.59 21.71
C GLN A 56 15.05 2.13 20.53
N ARG A 57 14.41 1.64 19.48
CA ARG A 57 15.07 1.19 18.26
C ARG A 57 14.74 2.14 17.11
N ARG A 58 15.75 2.55 16.35
CA ARG A 58 15.58 3.27 15.08
C ARG A 58 15.39 2.24 13.97
N ILE A 59 14.25 2.28 13.27
CA ILE A 59 13.92 1.33 12.20
C ILE A 59 14.71 1.67 10.92
N ASP A 60 15.03 2.94 10.70
CA ASP A 60 15.74 3.43 9.49
C ASP A 60 17.25 3.13 9.44
N GLN A 61 17.80 2.38 10.40
CA GLN A 61 19.24 2.10 10.46
C GLN A 61 19.68 0.87 9.64
N ARG A 62 18.81 0.26 8.81
CA ARG A 62 19.29 -0.76 7.87
C ARG A 62 20.08 -0.11 6.73
N ALA A 63 21.31 -0.59 6.58
CA ALA A 63 22.42 0.04 5.89
C ALA A 63 22.32 -0.01 4.35
N GLY A 64 22.58 1.13 3.71
CA GLY A 64 23.32 1.25 2.45
C GLY A 64 22.76 0.51 1.23
N SER A 65 21.48 0.65 0.91
CA SER A 65 20.99 0.22 -0.41
C SER A 65 21.22 1.34 -1.45
N ALA A 66 21.58 0.99 -2.68
CA ALA A 66 21.79 1.96 -3.77
C ALA A 66 20.52 2.77 -4.10
N LEU A 67 19.34 2.24 -3.75
CA LEU A 67 18.06 2.94 -3.85
C LEU A 67 17.96 4.06 -2.82
N ASP A 68 18.52 3.87 -1.62
CA ASP A 68 18.58 4.90 -0.58
C ASP A 68 19.52 6.03 -1.00
N ASP A 69 20.68 5.72 -1.57
CA ASP A 69 21.61 6.72 -2.08
C ASP A 69 21.01 7.52 -3.26
N ALA A 70 20.23 6.86 -4.13
CA ALA A 70 19.53 7.51 -5.24
C ALA A 70 18.38 8.42 -4.78
N LEU A 71 17.64 8.01 -3.73
CA LEU A 71 16.60 8.85 -3.11
C LEU A 71 17.21 10.04 -2.35
N ASP A 72 18.36 9.84 -1.71
CA ASP A 72 19.08 10.89 -1.00
C ASP A 72 19.61 11.98 -1.95
N ALA A 73 20.09 11.59 -3.14
CA ALA A 73 20.51 12.52 -4.19
C ALA A 73 19.36 13.41 -4.70
N VAL A 74 18.11 12.94 -4.62
CA VAL A 74 16.91 13.67 -5.08
C VAL A 74 16.38 14.64 -4.02
N LEU A 75 16.62 14.39 -2.72
CA LEU A 75 15.98 15.12 -1.62
C LEU A 75 16.78 16.30 -1.04
N GLY A 76 18.05 16.46 -1.41
CA GLY A 76 18.83 17.68 -1.19
C GLY A 76 19.35 17.91 0.25
N GLU A 77 20.59 18.38 0.35
CA GLU A 77 21.27 18.69 1.60
C GLU A 77 20.90 20.09 2.12
N THR A 78 20.31 20.20 3.32
CA THR A 78 20.58 21.24 4.35
C THR A 78 19.57 21.18 5.50
N GLY A 79 20.09 21.06 6.74
CA GLY A 79 19.38 21.42 7.99
C GLY A 79 18.94 20.26 8.91
N GLY A 80 19.33 20.34 10.19
CA GLY A 80 19.16 19.38 11.32
C GLY A 80 17.76 18.81 11.66
N GLY A 81 17.71 17.91 12.65
CA GLY A 81 16.57 16.99 12.83
C GLY A 81 15.33 17.47 13.60
N PHE A 82 14.30 16.61 13.57
CA PHE A 82 13.08 16.69 14.40
C PHE A 82 13.37 16.21 15.82
N THR A 83 12.98 16.99 16.83
CA THR A 83 13.22 16.61 18.22
C THR A 83 12.21 15.54 18.65
N THR A 84 12.68 14.34 18.93
CA THR A 84 11.86 13.22 19.45
C THR A 84 11.47 13.41 20.93
N ALA A 85 11.76 14.58 21.51
CA ALA A 85 11.52 14.90 22.92
C ALA A 85 10.03 14.83 23.31
N ASP A 86 9.12 15.26 22.43
CA ASP A 86 7.67 15.16 22.69
C ASP A 86 7.17 13.72 22.73
N LEU A 87 7.77 12.86 21.92
CA LEU A 87 7.46 11.44 21.86
C LEU A 87 8.05 10.70 23.06
N ALA A 88 9.27 11.07 23.47
CA ALA A 88 9.86 10.60 24.71
C ALA A 88 9.03 11.04 25.93
N ARG A 89 8.45 12.25 25.91
CA ARG A 89 7.51 12.72 26.94
C ARG A 89 6.20 11.93 26.94
N LEU A 90 5.61 11.67 25.78
CA LEU A 90 4.42 10.82 25.64
C LEU A 90 4.69 9.42 26.17
N ALA A 91 5.80 8.81 25.76
CA ALA A 91 6.24 7.51 26.23
C ALA A 91 6.45 7.47 27.75
N ALA A 92 7.10 8.49 28.32
CA ALA A 92 7.29 8.59 29.76
C ALA A 92 5.95 8.78 30.51
N ALA A 93 5.04 9.59 29.97
CA ALA A 93 3.69 9.77 30.51
C ALA A 93 2.90 8.46 30.48
N LEU A 94 2.94 7.73 29.36
CA LEU A 94 2.33 6.41 29.20
C LEU A 94 2.90 5.40 30.19
N ARG A 95 4.23 5.29 30.32
CA ARG A 95 4.85 4.41 31.33
C ARG A 95 4.40 4.75 32.74
N ARG A 96 4.26 6.04 33.06
CA ARG A 96 3.78 6.46 34.39
C ARG A 96 2.33 6.08 34.62
N GLU A 97 1.44 6.35 33.67
CA GLU A 97 0.02 6.01 33.77
C GLU A 97 -0.18 4.48 33.83
N LEU A 98 0.57 3.71 33.03
CA LEU A 98 0.54 2.24 33.05
C LEU A 98 0.98 1.68 34.40
N ARG A 99 2.05 2.23 35.00
CA ARG A 99 2.49 1.84 36.36
C ARG A 99 1.44 2.17 37.42
N GLN A 100 0.70 3.26 37.25
CA GLN A 100 -0.34 3.68 38.20
C GLN A 100 -1.62 2.85 38.07
N ALA A 101 -1.95 2.41 36.86
CA ALA A 101 -3.18 1.66 36.56
C ALA A 101 -3.24 0.27 37.21
N HIS A 102 -2.12 -0.32 37.65
CA HIS A 102 -2.08 -1.70 38.21
C HIS A 102 -2.77 -2.75 37.32
N SER A 103 -2.80 -2.54 36.00
CA SER A 103 -3.44 -3.47 35.07
C SER A 103 -2.70 -4.81 35.10
N GLY A 104 -3.37 -5.89 35.47
CA GLY A 104 -2.79 -7.24 35.56
C GLY A 104 -2.27 -7.81 34.23
N SER A 105 -2.49 -7.12 33.11
CA SER A 105 -1.93 -7.44 31.78
C SER A 105 -0.67 -6.61 31.50
N ALA A 106 0.44 -7.27 31.15
CA ALA A 106 1.65 -6.62 30.65
C ALA A 106 1.39 -6.07 29.23
N ALA A 107 1.00 -4.81 29.12
CA ALA A 107 0.83 -4.17 27.82
C ALA A 107 2.20 -3.84 27.20
N ARG A 108 2.46 -4.35 26.00
CA ARG A 108 3.65 -4.06 25.19
C ARG A 108 3.27 -3.03 24.12
N LEU A 109 3.37 -1.74 24.40
CA LEU A 109 3.07 -0.73 23.37
C LEU A 109 4.23 -0.59 22.38
N LEU A 110 3.93 -0.59 21.08
CA LEU A 110 4.85 -0.27 19.98
C LEU A 110 4.33 0.98 19.24
N LEU A 111 4.94 2.12 19.51
CA LEU A 111 4.57 3.38 18.85
C LEU A 111 5.36 3.54 17.54
N PHE A 112 4.67 3.56 16.40
CA PHE A 112 5.25 3.85 15.09
C PHE A 112 5.01 5.32 14.72
N LEU A 113 5.99 5.96 14.09
CA LEU A 113 5.90 7.38 13.72
C LEU A 113 6.19 7.51 12.24
N TYR A 114 5.25 8.05 11.48
CA TYR A 114 5.40 8.26 10.04
C TYR A 114 5.27 9.74 9.68
N PRO A 115 6.29 10.57 9.90
CA PRO A 115 6.63 11.45 8.80
C PRO A 115 7.27 10.52 7.76
N GLY A 116 6.66 10.29 6.60
CA GLY A 116 7.41 9.73 5.47
C GLY A 116 8.73 10.50 5.26
N ARG A 117 9.67 10.00 4.46
CA ARG A 117 10.95 10.71 4.19
C ARG A 117 10.67 12.15 3.72
N ILE A 118 10.74 13.11 4.64
CA ILE A 118 10.39 14.50 4.42
C ILE A 118 11.59 15.33 4.86
N SER A 119 12.09 16.16 3.95
CA SER A 119 13.18 17.11 4.23
C SER A 119 12.77 18.09 5.34
N ARG A 120 13.70 18.48 6.22
CA ARG A 120 13.42 19.38 7.36
C ARG A 120 12.69 20.67 6.98
N SER A 121 13.05 21.29 5.85
CA SER A 121 12.38 22.48 5.31
C SER A 121 10.87 22.24 5.14
N ARG A 122 10.51 21.15 4.49
CA ARG A 122 9.11 20.70 4.33
C ARG A 122 8.44 20.30 5.65
N LEU A 123 9.20 19.85 6.65
CA LEU A 123 8.69 19.55 8.00
C LEU A 123 8.34 20.82 8.80
N ALA A 124 9.10 21.91 8.63
CA ALA A 124 8.76 23.21 9.21
C ALA A 124 7.49 23.81 8.57
N ASP A 125 7.25 23.48 7.31
CA ASP A 125 6.05 23.87 6.55
C ASP A 125 4.86 22.93 6.76
N LEU A 126 5.05 21.80 7.46
CA LEU A 126 3.97 20.85 7.74
C LEU A 126 3.21 21.32 9.00
N PRO A 127 1.97 21.78 8.87
CA PRO A 127 1.17 22.19 10.02
C PRO A 127 0.86 21.02 10.97
N GLU A 128 0.92 19.78 10.46
CA GLU A 128 0.51 18.56 11.17
C GLU A 128 1.43 17.37 10.83
N VAL A 129 1.74 16.54 11.84
CA VAL A 129 2.49 15.28 11.68
C VAL A 129 1.57 14.11 12.01
N LEU A 130 1.35 13.21 11.06
CA LEU A 130 0.48 12.03 11.25
C LEU A 130 1.19 10.93 12.05
N VAL A 131 0.49 10.36 13.04
CA VAL A 131 1.02 9.30 13.91
C VAL A 131 0.05 8.12 13.96
N ASP A 132 0.57 6.91 13.69
CA ASP A 132 -0.16 5.64 13.83
C ASP A 132 0.39 4.86 15.03
N THR A 133 -0.46 4.47 15.96
CA THR A 133 -0.03 3.75 17.18
C THR A 133 -0.45 2.28 17.14
N ASP A 134 0.44 1.35 17.52
CA ASP A 134 0.13 -0.08 17.64
C ASP A 134 0.33 -0.56 19.09
N LEU A 135 -0.77 -0.84 19.79
CA LEU A 135 -0.80 -1.34 21.17
C LEU A 135 -0.82 -2.87 21.13
N LEU A 136 0.29 -3.53 21.43
CA LEU A 136 0.33 -4.99 21.55
C LEU A 136 0.03 -5.39 23.01
N LEU A 137 -0.93 -6.29 23.18
CA LEU A 137 -1.31 -6.83 24.49
C LEU A 137 -0.91 -8.30 24.55
N ASP A 138 -0.09 -8.66 25.54
CA ASP A 138 0.33 -10.02 25.81
C ASP A 138 -0.87 -10.92 26.16
N PRO A 139 -0.72 -12.26 25.98
CA PRO A 139 -1.83 -13.18 26.01
C PRO A 139 -2.63 -13.13 27.32
N CYS A 140 -3.93 -12.98 27.17
CA CYS A 140 -4.91 -12.95 28.24
C CYS A 140 -6.02 -13.97 27.91
N ARG A 141 -6.68 -14.53 28.93
CA ARG A 141 -7.86 -15.38 28.69
C ARG A 141 -9.00 -14.51 28.16
N ARG A 142 -9.80 -14.99 27.18
CA ARG A 142 -10.78 -14.21 26.39
C ARG A 142 -11.56 -13.11 27.13
N THR A 143 -12.10 -13.37 28.32
CA THR A 143 -12.84 -12.35 29.11
C THR A 143 -11.93 -11.30 29.73
N VAL A 144 -10.74 -11.69 30.18
CA VAL A 144 -9.71 -10.78 30.73
C VAL A 144 -9.15 -9.87 29.64
N CYS A 145 -9.09 -10.34 28.39
CA CYS A 145 -8.60 -9.53 27.27
C CYS A 145 -9.46 -8.31 26.98
N ARG A 146 -10.78 -8.45 26.95
CA ARG A 146 -11.67 -7.32 26.64
C ARG A 146 -11.56 -6.21 27.68
N GLU A 147 -11.52 -6.57 28.96
CA GLU A 147 -11.36 -5.62 30.06
C GLU A 147 -9.97 -4.96 30.03
N ALA A 148 -8.91 -5.74 29.77
CA ALA A 148 -7.57 -5.21 29.57
C ALA A 148 -7.50 -4.24 28.39
N ILE A 149 -8.06 -4.59 27.23
CA ILE A 149 -8.13 -3.70 26.05
C ILE A 149 -8.86 -2.39 26.43
N ALA A 150 -10.01 -2.49 27.10
CA ALA A 150 -10.78 -1.33 27.52
C ALA A 150 -9.94 -0.41 28.44
N GLU A 151 -9.30 -0.96 29.47
CA GLU A 151 -8.47 -0.19 30.38
C GLU A 151 -7.28 0.48 29.67
N GLN A 152 -6.66 -0.24 28.73
CA GLN A 152 -5.52 0.27 27.94
C GLN A 152 -5.94 1.40 27.01
N LEU A 153 -7.13 1.32 26.38
CA LEU A 153 -7.70 2.41 25.61
C LEU A 153 -7.92 3.65 26.47
N GLU A 154 -8.39 3.50 27.71
CA GLU A 154 -8.60 4.60 28.65
C GLU A 154 -7.26 5.26 29.06
N VAL A 155 -6.27 4.44 29.44
CA VAL A 155 -4.91 4.89 29.81
C VAL A 155 -4.26 5.64 28.64
N PHE A 156 -4.32 5.05 27.45
CA PHE A 156 -3.73 5.63 26.26
C PHE A 156 -4.42 6.93 25.86
N GLY A 157 -5.76 6.99 25.93
CA GLY A 157 -6.53 8.21 25.70
C GLY A 157 -6.18 9.34 26.68
N ARG A 158 -5.96 9.04 27.97
CA ARG A 158 -5.50 10.03 28.96
C ARG A 158 -4.12 10.58 28.63
N ALA A 159 -3.18 9.71 28.25
CA ALA A 159 -1.83 10.13 27.90
C ALA A 159 -1.79 10.96 26.60
N LEU A 160 -2.59 10.59 25.60
CA LEU A 160 -2.76 11.39 24.37
C LEU A 160 -3.26 12.80 24.71
N ARG A 161 -4.31 12.93 25.55
CA ARG A 161 -4.87 14.22 25.97
C ARG A 161 -3.83 15.11 26.67
N GLN A 162 -3.01 14.54 27.55
CA GLN A 162 -1.94 15.27 28.27
C GLN A 162 -0.85 15.78 27.31
N THR A 163 -0.58 15.05 26.23
CA THR A 163 0.51 15.33 25.28
C THR A 163 0.10 16.37 24.23
N LEU A 164 -1.10 16.23 23.65
CA LEU A 164 -1.64 17.15 22.66
C LEU A 164 -1.85 18.57 23.20
N GLY A 165 -2.12 18.70 24.50
CA GLY A 165 -2.33 20.01 25.14
C GLY A 165 -1.06 20.87 25.33
N ARG A 166 0.15 20.41 24.93
CA ARG A 166 1.41 21.04 25.36
C ARG A 166 2.40 21.46 24.27
N THR A 167 2.19 21.14 22.99
CA THR A 167 3.16 21.49 21.93
C THR A 167 2.85 22.83 21.27
N ARG A 168 3.86 23.74 21.25
CA ARG A 168 3.74 25.10 20.66
C ARG A 168 4.26 25.21 19.22
N SER A 169 4.98 24.21 18.70
CA SER A 169 5.74 24.33 17.44
C SER A 169 5.40 23.30 16.35
N ALA A 170 4.67 22.22 16.67
CA ALA A 170 4.09 21.28 15.71
C ALA A 170 2.87 20.59 16.33
N ARG A 171 1.77 20.46 15.58
CA ARG A 171 0.62 19.66 16.02
C ARG A 171 0.87 18.20 15.60
N LEU A 172 1.11 17.34 16.57
CA LEU A 172 1.04 15.89 16.33
C LEU A 172 -0.43 15.55 16.11
N HIS A 173 -0.77 14.98 14.97
CA HIS A 173 -2.11 14.49 14.66
C HIS A 173 -2.08 12.97 14.67
N PHE A 174 -2.53 12.38 15.77
CA PHE A 174 -2.69 10.92 15.84
C PHE A 174 -3.86 10.56 14.94
N GLN A 175 -3.62 9.72 13.93
CA GLN A 175 -4.65 9.37 12.96
C GLN A 175 -5.37 8.09 13.37
N SER A 176 -4.59 7.02 13.60
CA SER A 176 -5.14 5.73 13.98
C SER A 176 -4.41 5.06 15.12
N VAL A 177 -5.16 4.29 15.90
CA VAL A 177 -4.71 3.50 17.04
C VAL A 177 -5.18 2.09 16.80
N THR A 178 -4.24 1.19 16.58
CA THR A 178 -4.51 -0.24 16.45
C THR A 178 -4.16 -0.90 17.77
N VAL A 179 -5.03 -1.74 18.30
CA VAL A 179 -4.77 -2.60 19.46
C VAL A 179 -4.74 -4.03 18.97
N ARG A 180 -3.61 -4.71 19.13
CA ARG A 180 -3.46 -6.13 18.82
C ARG A 180 -3.43 -6.91 20.11
N ALA A 181 -4.40 -7.80 20.30
CA ALA A 181 -4.41 -8.73 21.41
C ALA A 181 -3.95 -10.12 20.95
N VAL A 182 -3.00 -10.70 21.65
CA VAL A 182 -2.56 -12.08 21.43
C VAL A 182 -3.56 -13.03 22.08
N SER A 183 -4.19 -13.91 21.31
CA SER A 183 -5.20 -14.84 21.85
C SER A 183 -4.58 -16.06 22.57
N ASP A 184 -3.37 -16.48 22.18
CA ASP A 184 -2.65 -17.61 22.80
C ASP A 184 -1.13 -17.38 22.78
N ALA A 185 -0.44 -17.84 23.84
CA ALA A 185 1.02 -17.82 23.94
C ALA A 185 1.65 -18.71 22.85
N GLY A 186 2.02 -18.12 21.72
CA GLY A 186 2.57 -18.79 20.54
C GLY A 186 1.71 -18.68 19.27
N ALA A 187 0.54 -18.05 19.34
CA ALA A 187 -0.30 -17.82 18.16
C ALA A 187 0.34 -16.80 17.20
N ARG A 188 0.22 -17.08 15.89
CA ARG A 188 0.56 -16.13 14.81
C ARG A 188 -0.60 -15.19 14.46
N SER A 189 -1.76 -15.36 15.11
CA SER A 189 -2.97 -14.57 14.90
C SER A 189 -3.18 -13.59 16.04
N PHE A 190 -3.49 -12.34 15.68
CA PHE A 190 -3.80 -11.27 16.61
C PHE A 190 -5.22 -10.80 16.33
N ASP A 191 -6.03 -10.61 17.37
CA ASP A 191 -7.25 -9.82 17.24
C ASP A 191 -6.84 -8.36 17.15
N ALA A 192 -7.11 -7.71 16.01
CA ALA A 192 -6.72 -6.34 15.76
C ALA A 192 -7.96 -5.41 15.81
N TYR A 193 -7.98 -4.51 16.79
CA TYR A 193 -9.02 -3.51 16.97
C TYR A 193 -8.49 -2.16 16.51
N ARG A 194 -9.15 -1.53 15.53
CA ARG A 194 -8.70 -0.24 14.98
C ARG A 194 -9.63 0.88 15.38
N PHE A 195 -9.06 1.95 15.92
CA PHE A 195 -9.75 3.15 16.37
C PHE A 195 -9.10 4.39 15.75
N THR A 196 -9.86 5.46 15.63
CA THR A 196 -9.32 6.81 15.40
C THR A 196 -8.81 7.39 16.72
N ALA A 197 -7.87 8.34 16.66
CA ALA A 197 -7.40 8.99 17.88
C ALA A 197 -8.51 9.73 18.63
N ASP A 198 -9.48 10.31 17.92
CA ASP A 198 -10.62 11.00 18.53
C ASP A 198 -11.50 10.05 19.35
N GLN A 199 -11.77 8.85 18.83
CA GLN A 199 -12.48 7.80 19.56
C GLN A 199 -11.74 7.42 20.84
N VAL A 200 -10.42 7.25 20.76
CA VAL A 200 -9.58 6.92 21.91
C VAL A 200 -9.50 8.08 22.91
N LEU A 201 -9.42 9.32 22.45
CA LEU A 201 -9.43 10.53 23.29
C LEU A 201 -10.77 10.69 24.03
N ALA A 202 -11.89 10.39 23.35
CA ALA A 202 -13.22 10.36 23.95
C ALA A 202 -13.34 9.23 24.99
N ALA A 203 -12.71 8.08 24.72
CA ALA A 203 -12.67 6.94 25.63
C ALA A 203 -11.79 7.14 26.88
N ALA A 204 -11.05 8.25 27.02
CA ALA A 204 -10.12 8.47 28.14
C ALA A 204 -10.78 8.51 29.55
N ALA A 205 -12.11 8.71 29.63
CA ALA A 205 -12.86 8.69 30.88
C ALA A 205 -13.05 7.27 31.42
N ARG A 206 -13.24 7.12 32.73
CA ARG A 206 -13.47 5.80 33.36
C ARG A 206 -14.68 5.10 32.75
N GLY A 207 -14.51 3.87 32.30
CA GLY A 207 -15.52 3.07 31.59
C GLY A 207 -15.68 3.44 30.10
N GLY A 208 -14.94 4.42 29.59
CA GLY A 208 -14.99 4.86 28.20
C GLY A 208 -14.43 3.82 27.22
N GLY A 209 -13.39 3.08 27.62
CA GLY A 209 -12.81 2.03 26.78
C GLY A 209 -13.80 0.89 26.55
N ARG A 210 -14.55 0.50 27.59
CA ARG A 210 -15.60 -0.53 27.46
C ARG A 210 -16.73 -0.08 26.54
N ARG A 211 -17.22 1.16 26.71
CA ARG A 211 -18.24 1.73 25.81
C ARG A 211 -17.76 1.77 24.36
N LEU A 212 -16.50 2.12 24.13
CA LEU A 212 -15.91 2.15 22.80
C LEU A 212 -15.86 0.74 22.17
N LEU A 213 -15.51 -0.29 22.95
CA LEU A 213 -15.58 -1.68 22.49
C LEU A 213 -17.02 -2.15 22.23
N ASP A 214 -17.97 -1.77 23.09
CA ASP A 214 -19.40 -2.08 22.90
C ASP A 214 -19.97 -1.37 21.65
N GLU A 215 -19.49 -0.15 21.36
CA GLU A 215 -19.81 0.59 20.14
C GLU A 215 -19.22 -0.09 18.90
N LEU A 216 -17.96 -0.53 18.97
CA LEU A 216 -17.32 -1.27 17.91
C LEU A 216 -18.07 -2.57 17.62
N GLU A 217 -18.40 -3.36 18.65
CA GLU A 217 -19.14 -4.62 18.51
C GLU A 217 -20.53 -4.38 17.87
N ARG A 218 -21.23 -3.33 18.29
CA ARG A 218 -22.50 -2.94 17.66
C ARG A 218 -22.33 -2.51 16.20
N ALA A 219 -21.30 -1.72 15.91
CA ALA A 219 -20.99 -1.29 14.55
C ALA A 219 -20.61 -2.49 13.66
N GLU A 220 -19.87 -3.46 14.19
CA GLU A 220 -19.53 -4.69 13.49
C GLU A 220 -20.75 -5.58 13.24
N ALA A 221 -21.63 -5.73 14.22
CA ALA A 221 -22.87 -6.48 14.07
C ALA A 221 -23.83 -5.84 13.04
N GLY A 222 -23.79 -4.51 12.90
CA GLY A 222 -24.58 -3.75 11.93
C GLY A 222 -23.92 -3.55 10.57
N TYR A 223 -22.63 -3.83 10.44
CA TYR A 223 -21.78 -3.38 9.35
C TYR A 223 -22.31 -3.77 7.97
N GLU A 224 -22.62 -5.05 7.76
CA GLU A 224 -23.06 -5.55 6.44
C GLU A 224 -24.35 -4.87 5.97
N ARG A 225 -25.31 -4.69 6.88
CA ARG A 225 -26.58 -4.02 6.61
C ARG A 225 -26.39 -2.53 6.32
N GLU A 226 -25.61 -1.84 7.14
CA GLU A 226 -25.32 -0.41 6.96
C GLU A 226 -24.57 -0.17 5.65
N MET A 227 -23.62 -1.04 5.31
CA MET A 227 -22.84 -0.96 4.09
C MET A 227 -23.71 -1.25 2.87
N ALA A 228 -24.56 -2.28 2.90
CA ALA A 228 -25.52 -2.55 1.83
C ALA A 228 -26.42 -1.34 1.54
N GLN A 229 -26.90 -0.64 2.57
CA GLN A 229 -27.68 0.59 2.42
C GLN A 229 -26.83 1.75 1.86
N ALA A 230 -25.59 1.90 2.32
CA ALA A 230 -24.69 2.94 1.81
C ALA A 230 -24.37 2.74 0.32
N ILE A 231 -24.09 1.48 -0.07
CA ILE A 231 -23.87 1.08 -1.46
C ILE A 231 -25.13 1.38 -2.30
N ALA A 232 -26.32 1.01 -1.82
CA ALA A 232 -27.57 1.28 -2.52
C ALA A 232 -27.80 2.79 -2.76
N ARG A 233 -27.52 3.63 -1.76
CA ARG A 233 -27.59 5.10 -1.91
C ARG A 233 -26.59 5.63 -2.94
N ARG A 234 -25.34 5.15 -2.93
CA ARG A 234 -24.32 5.54 -3.92
C ARG A 234 -24.67 5.08 -5.33
N ALA A 235 -25.23 3.87 -5.46
CA ALA A 235 -25.69 3.34 -6.74
C ALA A 235 -26.82 4.19 -7.33
N GLN A 236 -27.77 4.63 -6.49
CA GLN A 236 -28.83 5.55 -6.89
C GLN A 236 -28.28 6.90 -7.37
N LEU A 237 -27.31 7.48 -6.66
CA LEU A 237 -26.65 8.74 -7.07
C LEU A 237 -25.95 8.60 -8.43
N ARG A 238 -25.38 7.42 -8.69
CA ARG A 238 -24.75 7.06 -9.97
C ARG A 238 -25.75 6.57 -11.04
N ARG A 239 -27.05 6.65 -10.76
CA ARG A 239 -28.14 6.26 -11.67
C ARG A 239 -28.10 4.78 -12.07
N VAL A 240 -27.61 3.91 -11.20
CA VAL A 240 -27.61 2.46 -11.38
C VAL A 240 -28.92 1.89 -10.83
N ALA A 241 -29.66 1.18 -11.69
CA ALA A 241 -30.95 0.59 -11.33
C ALA A 241 -30.78 -0.80 -10.69
N LEU A 242 -30.50 -0.83 -9.39
CA LEU A 242 -30.39 -2.08 -8.62
C LEU A 242 -31.69 -2.89 -8.68
N THR A 243 -31.58 -4.22 -8.82
CA THR A 243 -32.73 -5.15 -8.78
C THR A 243 -33.02 -5.70 -7.41
N GLN A 244 -32.00 -5.74 -6.56
CA GLN A 244 -32.07 -6.22 -5.19
C GLN A 244 -31.15 -5.40 -4.29
N THR A 245 -31.32 -5.57 -2.98
CA THR A 245 -30.38 -5.02 -2.00
C THR A 245 -28.98 -5.60 -2.24
N PRO A 246 -27.91 -4.77 -2.25
CA PRO A 246 -26.54 -5.27 -2.37
C PRO A 246 -26.26 -6.31 -1.30
N GLN A 247 -25.64 -7.42 -1.69
CA GLN A 247 -25.19 -8.45 -0.76
C GLN A 247 -23.80 -8.09 -0.30
N VAL A 248 -23.60 -7.97 1.02
CA VAL A 248 -22.32 -7.65 1.63
C VAL A 248 -22.04 -8.75 2.63
N ALA A 249 -20.94 -9.47 2.44
CA ALA A 249 -20.54 -10.57 3.31
C ALA A 249 -19.09 -10.37 3.75
N ARG A 250 -18.87 -10.35 5.06
CA ARG A 250 -17.55 -10.18 5.67
C ARG A 250 -17.07 -11.52 6.22
N THR A 251 -15.94 -12.01 5.71
CA THR A 251 -15.30 -13.25 6.16
C THR A 251 -13.84 -12.97 6.46
N GLU A 252 -13.42 -13.25 7.70
CA GLU A 252 -12.03 -13.21 8.20
C GLU A 252 -11.02 -12.39 7.35
N GLY A 253 -11.08 -11.06 7.47
CA GLY A 253 -10.14 -10.14 6.82
C GLY A 253 -10.42 -9.85 5.34
N ARG A 254 -11.51 -10.39 4.78
CA ARG A 254 -12.01 -10.12 3.44
C ARG A 254 -13.45 -9.61 3.46
N LEU A 255 -13.80 -8.86 2.44
CA LEU A 255 -15.17 -8.40 2.21
C LEU A 255 -15.57 -8.71 0.77
N ALA A 256 -16.66 -9.47 0.61
CA ALA A 256 -17.28 -9.71 -0.67
C ALA A 256 -18.53 -8.83 -0.79
N VAL A 257 -18.67 -8.15 -1.92
CA VAL A 257 -19.86 -7.36 -2.26
C VAL A 257 -20.40 -7.82 -3.61
N GLU A 258 -21.67 -8.19 -3.68
CA GLU A 258 -22.39 -8.46 -4.93
C GLU A 258 -23.52 -7.43 -5.13
N LEU A 259 -23.54 -6.78 -6.29
CA LEU A 259 -24.60 -5.88 -6.72
C LEU A 259 -25.26 -6.45 -7.96
N GLU A 260 -26.58 -6.59 -7.95
CA GLU A 260 -27.34 -6.94 -9.14
C GLU A 260 -28.16 -5.73 -9.62
N PHE A 261 -28.10 -5.44 -10.91
CA PHE A 261 -28.74 -4.27 -11.50
C PHE A 261 -29.21 -4.53 -12.93
N ARG A 262 -30.17 -3.73 -13.38
CA ARG A 262 -30.64 -3.72 -14.77
C ARG A 262 -29.79 -2.80 -15.62
N SER A 263 -29.46 -3.26 -16.81
CA SER A 263 -28.79 -2.46 -17.83
C SER A 263 -29.37 -2.74 -19.22
N ASP A 264 -29.16 -1.81 -20.13
CA ASP A 264 -29.32 -2.03 -21.56
C ASP A 264 -27.97 -2.39 -22.23
N ARG A 265 -28.02 -2.82 -23.50
CA ARG A 265 -26.85 -3.23 -24.27
C ARG A 265 -25.90 -2.07 -24.61
N VAL A 266 -26.40 -0.83 -24.67
CA VAL A 266 -25.60 0.33 -25.08
C VAL A 266 -24.78 0.85 -23.90
N ARG A 267 -25.32 0.76 -22.70
CA ARG A 267 -24.76 1.34 -21.48
C ARG A 267 -24.13 0.33 -20.53
N TYR A 268 -24.16 -0.97 -20.85
CA TYR A 268 -23.76 -2.02 -19.91
C TYR A 268 -22.37 -1.83 -19.32
N GLU A 269 -21.37 -1.39 -20.10
CA GLU A 269 -20.02 -1.16 -19.57
C GLU A 269 -20.01 0.00 -18.57
N SER A 270 -20.65 1.12 -18.95
CA SER A 270 -20.77 2.29 -18.09
C SER A 270 -21.53 1.97 -16.80
N ASP A 271 -22.60 1.18 -16.88
CA ASP A 271 -23.44 0.86 -15.73
C ASP A 271 -22.75 -0.15 -14.80
N VAL A 272 -21.97 -1.11 -15.34
CA VAL A 272 -21.09 -1.99 -14.54
C VAL A 272 -20.05 -1.16 -13.79
N LEU A 273 -19.34 -0.26 -14.48
CA LEU A 273 -18.34 0.61 -13.85
C LEU A 273 -18.99 1.49 -12.78
N ALA A 274 -20.16 2.06 -13.05
CA ALA A 274 -20.90 2.88 -12.10
C ALA A 274 -21.36 2.08 -10.86
N ALA A 275 -21.79 0.82 -11.03
CA ALA A 275 -22.18 -0.05 -9.93
C ALA A 275 -21.00 -0.36 -9.00
N LEU A 276 -19.85 -0.72 -9.58
CA LEU A 276 -18.62 -1.00 -8.84
C LEU A 276 -18.05 0.26 -8.17
N ALA A 277 -18.13 1.40 -8.85
CA ALA A 277 -17.79 2.71 -8.29
C ALA A 277 -18.59 3.01 -7.02
N ALA A 278 -19.92 2.83 -7.09
CA ALA A 278 -20.80 3.07 -5.97
C ALA A 278 -20.42 2.21 -4.75
N ALA A 279 -20.06 0.96 -4.99
CA ALA A 279 -19.58 0.07 -3.94
C ALA A 279 -18.26 0.55 -3.34
N THR A 280 -17.26 0.86 -4.17
CA THR A 280 -15.96 1.34 -3.69
C THR A 280 -16.07 2.63 -2.88
N GLU A 281 -16.87 3.60 -3.33
CA GLU A 281 -17.08 4.87 -2.62
C GLU A 281 -17.75 4.67 -1.26
N ALA A 282 -18.76 3.79 -1.17
CA ALA A 282 -19.41 3.49 0.10
C ALA A 282 -18.42 2.86 1.09
N LEU A 283 -17.60 1.92 0.61
CA LEU A 283 -16.62 1.19 1.39
C LEU A 283 -15.46 2.07 1.90
N GLN A 284 -15.02 3.05 1.11
CA GLN A 284 -14.01 4.03 1.52
C GLN A 284 -14.44 4.87 2.73
N GLY A 285 -15.75 5.02 2.95
CA GLY A 285 -16.29 5.81 4.06
C GLY A 285 -16.25 5.11 5.42
N SER A 286 -15.93 3.81 5.48
CA SER A 286 -15.91 3.05 6.73
C SER A 286 -14.52 2.57 7.10
N SER A 287 -14.10 2.84 8.33
CA SER A 287 -12.84 2.34 8.92
C SER A 287 -12.88 0.83 9.22
N LEU A 288 -14.06 0.22 9.21
CA LEU A 288 -14.28 -1.21 9.44
C LEU A 288 -14.14 -2.04 8.16
N THR A 289 -14.02 -1.39 7.00
CA THR A 289 -13.78 -2.06 5.74
C THR A 289 -12.39 -2.70 5.75
N PRO A 290 -12.26 -4.03 5.56
CA PRO A 290 -10.96 -4.68 5.47
C PRO A 290 -10.20 -4.24 4.22
N ALA A 291 -8.88 -4.44 4.21
CA ALA A 291 -8.04 -4.07 3.07
C ALA A 291 -8.33 -4.91 1.81
N GLN A 292 -8.66 -6.19 1.99
CA GLN A 292 -9.01 -7.10 0.90
C GLN A 292 -10.52 -7.02 0.65
N VAL A 293 -10.89 -6.52 -0.53
CA VAL A 293 -12.28 -6.33 -0.94
C VAL A 293 -12.46 -6.85 -2.36
N ASP A 294 -13.39 -7.79 -2.51
CA ASP A 294 -13.81 -8.37 -3.77
C ASP A 294 -15.18 -7.81 -4.15
N LEU A 295 -15.25 -7.15 -5.30
CA LEU A 295 -16.48 -6.52 -5.80
C LEU A 295 -17.00 -7.27 -7.01
N THR A 296 -18.28 -7.61 -6.96
CA THR A 296 -18.99 -8.35 -8.01
C THR A 296 -20.19 -7.53 -8.48
N ALA A 297 -20.25 -7.28 -9.78
CA ALA A 297 -21.35 -6.61 -10.46
C ALA A 297 -22.07 -7.62 -11.37
N VAL A 298 -23.36 -7.82 -11.14
CA VAL A 298 -24.23 -8.71 -11.91
C VAL A 298 -25.19 -7.85 -12.73
N ALA A 299 -24.94 -7.76 -14.03
CA ALA A 299 -25.78 -7.02 -14.96
C ALA A 299 -26.87 -7.93 -15.54
N LEU A 300 -28.13 -7.55 -15.37
CA LEU A 300 -29.28 -8.12 -16.08
C LEU A 300 -29.54 -7.31 -17.35
N ILE A 301 -29.02 -7.80 -18.46
CA ILE A 301 -29.09 -7.13 -19.77
C ILE A 301 -30.38 -7.57 -20.46
N ARG A 302 -31.30 -6.63 -20.68
CA ARG A 302 -32.54 -6.89 -21.41
C ARG A 302 -32.27 -6.89 -22.92
N LEU A 303 -32.21 -8.09 -23.50
CA LEU A 303 -32.27 -8.33 -24.94
C LEU A 303 -33.65 -8.90 -25.29
N ARG A 304 -33.71 -9.86 -26.23
CA ARG A 304 -34.92 -10.68 -26.45
C ARG A 304 -35.20 -11.61 -25.27
N THR A 305 -34.15 -12.05 -24.59
CA THR A 305 -34.14 -12.74 -23.29
C THR A 305 -33.34 -11.91 -22.30
N THR A 306 -33.59 -12.08 -20.99
CA THR A 306 -32.77 -11.43 -19.96
C THR A 306 -31.48 -12.22 -19.80
N GLU A 307 -30.35 -11.63 -20.22
CA GLU A 307 -29.03 -12.23 -20.04
C GLU A 307 -28.43 -11.74 -18.72
N ARG A 308 -27.91 -12.66 -17.89
CA ARG A 308 -27.24 -12.35 -16.63
C ARG A 308 -25.73 -12.46 -16.84
N ARG A 309 -25.00 -11.35 -16.72
CA ARG A 309 -23.52 -11.32 -16.83
C ARG A 309 -22.90 -10.87 -15.52
N ARG A 310 -21.88 -11.58 -15.05
CA ARG A 310 -21.16 -11.26 -13.81
C ARG A 310 -19.78 -10.70 -14.12
N PHE A 311 -19.38 -9.67 -13.39
CA PHE A 311 -18.08 -9.01 -13.50
C PHE A 311 -17.45 -8.89 -12.11
N ARG A 312 -16.18 -9.28 -11.98
CA ARG A 312 -15.43 -9.21 -10.72
C ARG A 312 -14.26 -8.24 -10.83
N CYS A 313 -14.02 -7.47 -9.77
CA CYS A 313 -12.88 -6.57 -9.65
C CYS A 313 -12.48 -6.39 -8.18
N GLY A 314 -11.19 -6.23 -7.90
CA GLY A 314 -10.72 -5.80 -6.59
C GLY A 314 -10.98 -4.30 -6.36
N ALA A 315 -11.03 -3.85 -5.10
CA ALA A 315 -11.26 -2.43 -4.81
C ALA A 315 -10.12 -1.50 -5.27
N GLU A 316 -8.86 -1.94 -5.24
CA GLU A 316 -7.73 -1.04 -5.49
C GLU A 316 -7.68 -0.48 -6.93
N PRO A 317 -7.83 -1.28 -8.00
CA PRO A 317 -7.95 -0.74 -9.37
C PRO A 317 -9.10 0.26 -9.52
N LEU A 318 -10.23 0.02 -8.88
CA LEU A 318 -11.38 0.93 -8.88
C LEU A 318 -11.07 2.25 -8.18
N ARG A 319 -10.30 2.23 -7.08
CA ARG A 319 -9.84 3.45 -6.41
C ARG A 319 -8.91 4.27 -7.30
N LEU A 320 -7.98 3.63 -8.01
CA LEU A 320 -7.10 4.31 -8.95
C LEU A 320 -7.89 4.95 -10.09
N TRP A 321 -8.91 4.26 -10.61
CA TRP A 321 -9.81 4.82 -11.63
C TRP A 321 -10.64 6.00 -11.11
N LEU A 322 -11.24 5.88 -9.92
CA LEU A 322 -11.97 6.97 -9.27
C LEU A 322 -11.08 8.20 -9.01
N ALA A 323 -9.79 7.99 -8.75
CA ALA A 323 -8.80 9.06 -8.59
C ALA A 323 -8.28 9.62 -9.93
N GLY A 324 -8.76 9.14 -11.08
CA GLY A 324 -8.31 9.55 -12.41
C GLY A 324 -6.90 9.07 -12.78
N ARG A 325 -6.35 8.10 -12.06
CA ARG A 325 -5.01 7.52 -12.29
C ARG A 325 -5.02 6.27 -13.15
N LEU A 326 -6.19 5.67 -13.36
CA LEU A 326 -6.41 4.52 -14.24
C LEU A 326 -7.51 4.91 -15.24
N SER A 327 -7.35 4.56 -16.51
CA SER A 327 -8.39 4.84 -17.51
C SER A 327 -9.54 3.83 -17.41
N ALA A 328 -10.74 4.21 -17.87
CA ALA A 328 -11.88 3.28 -17.90
C ALA A 328 -11.62 2.06 -18.80
N ALA A 329 -10.94 2.27 -19.94
CA ALA A 329 -10.58 1.21 -20.87
C ALA A 329 -9.59 0.22 -20.25
N GLU A 330 -8.62 0.71 -19.49
CA GLU A 330 -7.65 -0.13 -18.78
C GLU A 330 -8.28 -0.91 -17.63
N LEU A 331 -9.13 -0.26 -16.83
CA LEU A 331 -9.92 -0.93 -15.79
C LEU A 331 -10.75 -2.07 -16.39
N TRP A 332 -11.44 -1.80 -17.50
CA TRP A 332 -12.28 -2.76 -18.21
C TRP A 332 -11.48 -3.92 -18.82
N GLY A 333 -10.40 -3.63 -19.54
CA GLY A 333 -9.63 -4.63 -20.28
C GLY A 333 -8.74 -5.50 -19.42
N THR A 334 -8.25 -5.00 -18.28
CA THR A 334 -7.21 -5.67 -17.49
C THR A 334 -7.71 -6.20 -16.15
N TYR A 335 -8.59 -5.47 -15.49
CA TYR A 335 -8.94 -5.74 -14.08
C TYR A 335 -10.35 -6.29 -13.89
N LEU A 336 -11.25 -6.06 -14.86
CA LEU A 336 -12.59 -6.62 -14.84
C LEU A 336 -12.61 -8.02 -15.46
N ARG A 337 -12.90 -9.02 -14.62
CA ARG A 337 -13.08 -10.40 -15.06
C ARG A 337 -14.56 -10.66 -15.27
N GLY A 338 -14.99 -10.76 -16.52
CA GLY A 338 -16.33 -11.24 -16.85
C GLY A 338 -16.41 -12.77 -16.75
N ASP A 339 -17.47 -13.29 -16.14
CA ASP A 339 -17.86 -14.68 -16.30
C ASP A 339 -18.27 -14.84 -17.79
N GLU A 340 -17.51 -15.64 -18.55
CA GLU A 340 -18.00 -16.16 -19.82
C GLU A 340 -19.16 -17.13 -19.54
N PRO A 341 -20.14 -17.28 -20.45
CA PRO A 341 -21.25 -18.21 -20.26
C PRO A 341 -20.72 -19.62 -19.96
N ALA A 342 -21.42 -20.33 -19.06
CA ALA A 342 -21.01 -21.63 -18.50
C ALA A 342 -20.66 -22.72 -19.54
N ASP A 343 -21.05 -22.55 -20.81
CA ASP A 343 -20.74 -23.47 -21.91
C ASP A 343 -19.37 -23.22 -22.57
N ALA A 344 -18.70 -22.10 -22.26
CA ALA A 344 -17.28 -21.95 -22.52
C ALA A 344 -16.55 -22.72 -21.41
N ALA A 345 -16.10 -23.93 -21.72
CA ALA A 345 -15.22 -24.71 -20.84
C ALA A 345 -13.98 -23.89 -20.46
N ARG A 346 -14.09 -23.14 -19.37
CA ARG A 346 -12.99 -22.45 -18.70
C ARG A 346 -12.61 -23.30 -17.52
N LEU A 347 -11.44 -23.93 -17.64
CA LEU A 347 -10.68 -24.49 -16.52
C LEU A 347 -10.52 -23.40 -15.46
N THR A 348 -11.23 -23.55 -14.35
CA THR A 348 -10.92 -22.86 -13.10
C THR A 348 -9.66 -23.48 -12.52
N PHE A 349 -8.74 -22.65 -12.02
CA PHE A 349 -7.73 -23.07 -11.06
C PHE A 349 -8.36 -22.99 -9.66
N ASP A 350 -9.39 -23.78 -9.43
CA ASP A 350 -9.81 -24.18 -8.09
C ASP A 350 -9.50 -25.67 -8.01
N GLY A 351 -8.35 -25.97 -7.39
CA GLY A 351 -8.03 -27.31 -6.96
C GLY A 351 -8.84 -27.62 -5.71
N ASP A 352 -10.13 -27.85 -5.85
CA ASP A 352 -10.82 -28.85 -5.04
C ASP A 352 -12.07 -29.34 -5.78
N GLU A 353 -12.27 -30.65 -5.74
CA GLU A 353 -13.36 -31.42 -6.37
C GLU A 353 -13.18 -31.84 -7.84
N GLY A 354 -12.11 -32.61 -8.06
CA GLY A 354 -12.09 -33.65 -9.10
C GLY A 354 -11.65 -34.97 -8.46
N THR A 355 -12.59 -35.89 -8.22
CA THR A 355 -12.26 -37.28 -7.83
C THR A 355 -11.45 -37.94 -8.95
N GLY A 356 -10.12 -37.93 -8.80
CA GLY A 356 -9.18 -38.52 -9.73
C GLY A 356 -7.77 -38.50 -9.16
N SER A 357 -7.42 -39.58 -8.44
CA SER A 357 -6.07 -40.12 -8.20
C SER A 357 -4.86 -39.16 -8.33
N ALA A 358 -4.40 -38.69 -7.16
CA ALA A 358 -3.01 -38.52 -6.73
C ALA A 358 -1.90 -38.25 -7.77
N ALA A 359 -1.52 -36.98 -7.89
CA ALA A 359 -0.13 -36.52 -7.75
C ALA A 359 -0.15 -35.04 -7.31
N GLU A 360 0.50 -34.71 -6.20
CA GLU A 360 0.64 -33.33 -5.73
C GLU A 360 1.46 -32.51 -6.74
N GLU A 361 0.77 -31.84 -7.66
CA GLU A 361 1.40 -30.94 -8.61
C GLU A 361 1.55 -29.53 -8.00
N GLY A 362 2.78 -29.13 -7.66
CA GLY A 362 3.10 -27.75 -7.30
C GLY A 362 2.66 -26.72 -8.36
N PRO A 363 2.53 -25.43 -7.98
CA PRO A 363 1.89 -24.38 -8.78
C PRO A 363 2.58 -24.17 -10.14
N ASP A 364 1.79 -24.14 -11.21
CA ASP A 364 2.28 -23.91 -12.58
C ASP A 364 2.80 -22.46 -12.76
N ARG A 365 4.12 -22.29 -12.74
CA ARG A 365 4.79 -20.99 -12.92
C ARG A 365 5.00 -20.59 -14.39
N SER A 366 4.45 -21.34 -15.34
CA SER A 366 4.68 -21.07 -16.77
C SER A 366 4.14 -19.71 -17.21
N GLY A 367 3.05 -19.24 -16.58
CA GLY A 367 2.52 -17.89 -16.80
C GLY A 367 3.44 -16.78 -16.29
N GLU A 368 4.10 -17.00 -15.15
CA GLU A 368 5.09 -16.05 -14.60
C GLU A 368 6.33 -15.96 -15.49
N LEU A 369 6.79 -17.10 -16.04
CA LEU A 369 7.90 -17.12 -16.99
C LEU A 369 7.56 -16.39 -18.30
N LEU A 370 6.35 -16.58 -18.84
CA LEU A 370 5.89 -15.82 -20.01
C LEU A 370 5.84 -14.31 -19.73
N ALA A 371 5.40 -13.92 -18.54
CA ALA A 371 5.40 -12.51 -18.13
C ALA A 371 6.83 -11.96 -17.98
N ALA A 372 7.76 -12.74 -17.42
CA ALA A 372 9.17 -12.35 -17.30
C ALA A 372 9.86 -12.19 -18.67
N HIS A 373 9.40 -12.93 -19.68
CA HIS A 373 9.86 -12.85 -21.07
C HIS A 373 8.85 -12.14 -22.00
N ALA A 374 8.06 -11.21 -21.46
CA ALA A 374 7.03 -10.53 -22.23
C ALA A 374 7.58 -9.59 -23.32
N GLU A 375 8.79 -9.05 -23.15
CA GLU A 375 9.32 -8.02 -24.06
C GLU A 375 9.45 -8.50 -25.52
N PRO A 376 10.10 -9.65 -25.83
CA PRO A 376 10.21 -10.13 -27.20
C PRO A 376 8.86 -10.47 -27.82
N LEU A 377 7.92 -10.97 -27.01
CA LEU A 377 6.55 -11.27 -27.45
C LEU A 377 5.80 -9.97 -27.80
N LEU A 378 5.90 -8.97 -26.93
CA LEU A 378 5.30 -7.65 -27.14
C LEU A 378 5.94 -6.90 -28.31
N ALA A 379 7.23 -7.09 -28.58
CA ALA A 379 7.91 -6.51 -29.74
C ALA A 379 7.28 -7.02 -31.05
N CYS A 380 7.04 -8.32 -31.18
CA CYS A 380 6.33 -8.90 -32.33
C CYS A 380 4.91 -8.31 -32.49
N LEU A 381 4.18 -8.17 -31.39
CA LEU A 381 2.82 -7.61 -31.38
C LEU A 381 2.79 -6.13 -31.77
N ARG A 382 3.69 -5.30 -31.21
CA ARG A 382 3.78 -3.87 -31.54
C ARG A 382 4.16 -3.64 -32.99
N ASP A 383 5.12 -4.41 -33.51
CA ASP A 383 5.54 -4.36 -34.90
C ASP A 383 4.40 -4.69 -35.86
N GLU A 384 3.56 -5.66 -35.51
CA GLU A 384 2.37 -5.98 -36.29
C GLU A 384 1.28 -4.90 -36.14
N ALA A 385 0.99 -4.40 -34.94
CA ALA A 385 -0.05 -3.39 -34.75
C ALA A 385 0.28 -2.04 -35.40
N ALA A 386 1.57 -1.73 -35.59
CA ALA A 386 2.00 -0.59 -36.39
C ALA A 386 1.57 -0.72 -37.87
N ARG A 387 1.40 -1.95 -38.38
CA ARG A 387 1.00 -2.24 -39.76
C ARG A 387 -0.49 -2.58 -39.89
N ASN A 388 -1.03 -3.28 -38.89
CA ASN A 388 -2.41 -3.74 -38.84
C ASN A 388 -3.17 -3.00 -37.72
N THR A 389 -3.83 -1.92 -38.09
CA THR A 389 -4.65 -1.11 -37.18
C THR A 389 -5.93 -1.81 -36.71
N ARG A 390 -6.24 -3.04 -37.18
CA ARG A 390 -7.32 -3.87 -36.65
C ARG A 390 -6.87 -4.83 -35.56
N LEU A 391 -5.57 -5.10 -35.44
CA LEU A 391 -5.03 -5.97 -34.39
C LEU A 391 -5.20 -5.31 -33.01
N ARG A 392 -5.87 -6.01 -32.09
CA ARG A 392 -6.08 -5.58 -30.69
C ARG A 392 -5.26 -6.39 -29.68
N GLY A 393 -4.94 -7.63 -30.03
CA GLY A 393 -4.20 -8.58 -29.21
C GLY A 393 -4.15 -9.93 -29.91
N VAL A 394 -3.58 -10.92 -29.24
CA VAL A 394 -3.60 -12.33 -29.65
C VAL A 394 -3.65 -13.22 -28.42
N THR A 395 -4.19 -14.43 -28.54
CA THR A 395 -4.02 -15.48 -27.54
C THR A 395 -3.02 -16.50 -28.06
N LEU A 396 -1.95 -16.76 -27.29
CA LEU A 396 -1.01 -17.85 -27.58
C LEU A 396 -1.47 -19.13 -26.92
N GLU A 397 -1.59 -20.20 -27.70
CA GLU A 397 -1.75 -21.56 -27.17
C GLU A 397 -0.44 -22.34 -27.34
N LEU A 398 0.10 -22.81 -26.22
CA LEU A 398 1.41 -23.43 -26.11
C LEU A 398 1.24 -24.87 -25.62
N ARG A 399 1.62 -25.84 -26.43
CA ARG A 399 1.78 -27.24 -25.97
C ARG A 399 3.21 -27.44 -25.52
N LEU A 400 3.43 -27.52 -24.21
CA LEU A 400 4.75 -27.78 -23.62
C LEU A 400 4.97 -29.28 -23.44
N ALA A 401 6.10 -29.77 -23.97
CA ALA A 401 6.62 -31.10 -23.69
C ALA A 401 7.05 -31.23 -22.22
N PRO A 402 7.18 -32.46 -21.71
CA PRO A 402 7.82 -32.74 -20.42
C PRO A 402 9.27 -32.20 -20.34
N SER A 403 9.93 -32.06 -21.48
CA SER A 403 11.28 -31.48 -21.60
C SER A 403 11.33 -29.96 -21.38
N GLY A 404 10.19 -29.28 -21.23
CA GLY A 404 10.12 -27.81 -21.15
C GLY A 404 10.22 -27.12 -22.51
N ARG A 405 10.23 -27.86 -23.62
CA ARG A 405 10.14 -27.27 -24.96
C ARG A 405 8.69 -27.08 -25.39
N ALA A 406 8.39 -25.96 -26.03
CA ALA A 406 7.10 -25.77 -26.69
C ALA A 406 7.08 -26.57 -28.01
N GLU A 407 6.32 -27.67 -28.05
CA GLU A 407 6.16 -28.53 -29.23
C GLU A 407 5.24 -27.89 -30.28
N ARG A 408 4.24 -27.15 -29.80
CA ARG A 408 3.25 -26.48 -30.65
C ARG A 408 2.95 -25.11 -30.09
N VAL A 409 2.93 -24.12 -30.98
CA VAL A 409 2.61 -22.73 -30.65
C VAL A 409 1.59 -22.25 -31.68
N GLU A 410 0.36 -22.10 -31.22
CA GLU A 410 -0.75 -21.58 -32.00
C GLU A 410 -1.07 -20.15 -31.58
N VAL A 411 -1.51 -19.36 -32.54
CA VAL A 411 -1.89 -17.96 -32.31
C VAL A 411 -3.34 -17.85 -32.71
N GLU A 412 -4.20 -17.70 -31.71
CA GLU A 412 -5.62 -17.52 -31.89
C GLU A 412 -5.90 -16.02 -32.03
N GLU A 413 -5.94 -15.56 -33.27
CA GLU A 413 -6.48 -14.27 -33.68
C GLU A 413 -6.70 -14.29 -35.20
N ARG A 414 -7.89 -13.87 -35.66
CA ARG A 414 -8.24 -13.86 -37.08
C ARG A 414 -7.41 -12.85 -37.86
N GLU A 415 -7.13 -11.72 -37.23
CA GLU A 415 -6.36 -10.62 -37.82
C GLU A 415 -4.83 -10.81 -37.70
N ALA A 416 -4.35 -11.90 -37.09
CA ALA A 416 -2.92 -12.17 -36.98
C ALA A 416 -2.32 -12.64 -38.32
N SER A 417 -1.38 -11.87 -38.85
CA SER A 417 -0.66 -12.23 -40.08
C SER A 417 0.26 -13.43 -39.88
N ALA A 418 0.63 -14.09 -40.99
CA ALA A 418 1.62 -15.16 -40.98
C ALA A 418 2.97 -14.72 -40.38
N ARG A 419 3.36 -13.45 -40.60
CA ARG A 419 4.57 -12.85 -40.06
C ARG A 419 4.50 -12.74 -38.54
N LEU A 420 3.39 -12.24 -37.98
CA LEU A 420 3.18 -12.19 -36.53
C LEU A 420 3.27 -13.59 -35.93
N ARG A 421 2.59 -14.57 -36.54
CA ARG A 421 2.63 -15.97 -36.09
C ARG A 421 4.05 -16.53 -36.07
N GLN A 422 4.84 -16.27 -37.10
CA GLN A 422 6.24 -16.70 -37.16
C GLN A 422 7.11 -16.01 -36.10
N CYS A 423 6.95 -14.70 -35.91
CA CYS A 423 7.69 -13.93 -34.91
C CYS A 423 7.41 -14.45 -33.50
N LEU A 424 6.13 -14.65 -33.15
CA LEU A 424 5.73 -15.16 -31.83
C LEU A 424 6.24 -16.57 -31.58
N ARG A 425 6.22 -17.44 -32.59
CA ARG A 425 6.81 -18.79 -32.50
C ARG A 425 8.31 -18.74 -32.22
N ALA A 426 9.04 -17.88 -32.91
CA ALA A 426 10.47 -17.71 -32.70
C ALA A 426 10.77 -17.17 -31.30
N ALA A 427 10.01 -16.18 -30.83
CA ALA A 427 10.16 -15.62 -29.49
C ALA A 427 9.89 -16.67 -28.40
N VAL A 428 8.79 -17.41 -28.49
CA VAL A 428 8.45 -18.49 -27.54
C VAL A 428 9.55 -19.57 -27.49
N ALA A 429 10.15 -19.92 -28.63
CA ALA A 429 11.21 -20.92 -28.69
C ALA A 429 12.48 -20.52 -27.90
N THR A 430 12.65 -19.23 -27.56
CA THR A 430 13.77 -18.75 -26.73
C THR A 430 13.49 -18.79 -25.23
N ILE A 431 12.24 -19.04 -24.82
CA ILE A 431 11.83 -19.04 -23.42
C ILE A 431 12.19 -20.38 -22.77
N PRO A 432 13.03 -20.39 -21.71
CA PRO A 432 13.41 -21.62 -21.04
C PRO A 432 12.32 -22.06 -20.05
N PHE A 433 11.31 -22.80 -20.51
CA PHE A 433 10.34 -23.40 -19.60
C PHE A 433 10.98 -24.53 -18.80
N GLN A 434 10.62 -24.63 -17.53
CA GLN A 434 11.07 -25.73 -16.70
C GLN A 434 10.39 -27.03 -17.16
N GLY A 435 11.21 -28.03 -17.47
CA GLY A 435 10.73 -29.38 -17.71
C GLY A 435 10.03 -29.93 -16.46
N ARG A 436 8.99 -30.73 -16.69
CA ARG A 436 8.22 -31.37 -15.64
C ARG A 436 7.93 -32.80 -16.09
N GLU A 437 8.19 -33.77 -15.22
CA GLU A 437 7.77 -35.15 -15.46
C GLU A 437 6.24 -35.18 -15.57
N GLY A 438 5.70 -35.89 -16.56
CA GLY A 438 4.26 -35.96 -16.80
C GLY A 438 3.87 -35.90 -18.28
N ALA A 439 2.58 -35.67 -18.54
CA ALA A 439 2.06 -35.51 -19.90
C ALA A 439 2.33 -34.10 -20.45
N PRO A 440 2.39 -33.92 -21.78
CA PRO A 440 2.44 -32.59 -22.39
C PRO A 440 1.25 -31.74 -21.91
N ARG A 441 1.50 -30.49 -21.54
CA ARG A 441 0.46 -29.56 -21.06
C ARG A 441 0.18 -28.44 -22.05
N VAL A 442 -1.02 -27.89 -22.00
CA VAL A 442 -1.44 -26.77 -22.85
C VAL A 442 -1.61 -25.52 -22.00
N ILE A 443 -0.97 -24.41 -22.39
CA ILE A 443 -1.07 -23.11 -21.73
C ILE A 443 -1.66 -22.11 -22.71
N ARG A 444 -2.61 -21.30 -22.25
CA ARG A 444 -3.18 -20.18 -23.01
C ARG A 444 -2.75 -18.86 -22.38
N TYR A 445 -2.12 -18.00 -23.17
CA TYR A 445 -1.55 -16.73 -22.72
C TYR A 445 -2.08 -15.57 -23.57
N PRO A 446 -3.05 -14.79 -23.08
CA PRO A 446 -3.59 -13.64 -23.79
C PRO A 446 -2.63 -12.44 -23.70
N MET A 447 -2.41 -11.77 -24.82
CA MET A 447 -1.62 -10.54 -24.91
C MET A 447 -2.40 -9.45 -25.64
N TYR A 448 -2.42 -8.25 -25.06
CA TYR A 448 -3.13 -7.12 -25.61
C TYR A 448 -2.19 -5.94 -25.83
N ILE A 449 -2.49 -5.13 -26.86
CA ILE A 449 -1.75 -3.91 -27.14
C ILE A 449 -2.58 -2.74 -26.63
N GLN A 450 -2.09 -2.07 -25.59
CA GLN A 450 -2.59 -0.75 -25.21
C GLN A 450 -2.14 0.25 -26.29
N ARG A 451 -3.10 0.91 -26.95
CA ARG A 451 -2.84 1.94 -27.94
C ARG A 451 -2.80 3.32 -27.31
#